data_AF-A0A935PFW4-F1
#
_entry.id   AF-A0A935PFW4-F1
#
_cell.length_a   1.000
_cell.length_b   1.000
_cell.length_c   1.000
_cell.angle_alpha   90.00
_cell.angle_beta   90.00
_cell.angle_gamma   90.00
#
_symmetry.space_group_name_H-M   'P 1'
#
loop_
_entity.id
_entity.type
_entity.pdbx_description
1 polymer ?
#
loop_
_entity_poly.entity_id
_entity_poly.type
_entity_poly.pdbx_seq_one_letter_code
_entity_poly.pdbx_strand_id
1 'polypeptide(L)'
;MRDKDPVAEFLRKRGCPEHTVRGGLRGLLEGWEEVVRSVGEGYSLGLDDYLNDMDGRQLLEEALAEAPGQERKNVLGRVRKADAALRRLVRPSGRCL
;
A
#
# COMPACT_ATOMS: atom_id res chain seq x y z
N MET A 1 14.14 -3.62 -26.26
CA MET A 1 12.77 -3.16 -25.94
C MET A 1 12.76 -2.91 -24.45
N ARG A 2 12.43 -1.68 -23.98
CA ARG A 2 12.25 -1.46 -22.54
C ARG A 2 11.08 -2.35 -22.13
N ASP A 3 11.33 -3.31 -21.24
CA ASP A 3 10.24 -4.06 -20.60
C ASP A 3 9.23 -3.03 -20.08
N LYS A 4 7.99 -3.14 -20.54
CA LYS A 4 6.90 -2.31 -20.02
C LYS A 4 6.71 -2.74 -18.58
N ASP A 5 7.05 -1.87 -17.64
CA ASP A 5 6.73 -2.02 -16.22
C ASP A 5 5.22 -1.71 -16.05
N PRO A 6 4.36 -2.74 -15.91
CA PRO A 6 2.92 -2.53 -15.89
C PRO A 6 2.47 -1.75 -14.65
N VAL A 7 3.18 -1.94 -13.52
CA VAL A 7 2.92 -1.21 -12.28
C VAL A 7 3.23 0.26 -12.46
N ALA A 8 4.38 0.61 -13.05
CA ALA A 8 4.71 2.00 -13.31
C ALA A 8 3.76 2.66 -14.32
N GLU A 9 3.29 1.94 -15.34
CA GLU A 9 2.26 2.45 -16.26
C GLU A 9 0.92 2.68 -15.54
N PHE A 10 0.50 1.74 -14.69
CA PHE A 10 -0.70 1.85 -13.87
C PHE A 10 -0.65 3.08 -12.96
N LEU A 11 0.43 3.25 -12.19
CA LEU A 11 0.60 4.37 -11.26
C LEU A 11 0.57 5.72 -11.98
N ARG A 12 1.19 5.83 -13.17
CA ARG A 12 1.11 7.05 -13.99
C ARG A 12 -0.32 7.34 -14.45
N LYS A 13 -1.05 6.33 -14.92
CA LYS A 13 -2.46 6.50 -15.36
C LYS A 13 -3.38 6.89 -14.20
N ARG A 14 -3.07 6.44 -12.98
CA ARG A 14 -3.79 6.82 -11.76
C ARG A 14 -3.49 8.26 -11.31
N GLY A 15 -2.49 8.92 -11.92
CA GLY A 15 -2.07 10.26 -11.56
C GLY A 15 -1.16 10.31 -10.33
N CYS A 16 -0.54 9.19 -9.95
CA CYS A 16 0.39 9.15 -8.82
C CYS A 16 1.62 10.03 -9.08
N PRO A 17 2.19 10.67 -8.04
CA PRO A 17 3.36 11.50 -8.20
C PRO A 17 4.60 10.67 -8.60
N GLU A 18 5.57 11.33 -9.25
CA GLU A 18 6.76 10.67 -9.80
C GLU A 18 7.54 9.84 -8.79
N HIS A 19 7.58 10.24 -7.51
CA HIS A 19 8.26 9.46 -6.48
C HIS A 19 7.56 8.12 -6.20
N THR A 20 6.22 8.08 -6.21
CA THR A 20 5.43 6.85 -6.07
C THR A 20 5.64 5.94 -7.28
N VAL A 21 5.61 6.52 -8.50
CA VAL A 21 5.87 5.77 -9.74
C VAL A 21 7.26 5.14 -9.73
N ARG A 22 8.29 5.89 -9.32
CA ARG A 22 9.66 5.37 -9.18
C ARG A 22 9.81 4.32 -8.09
N GLY A 23 9.05 4.44 -7.01
CA GLY A 23 9.03 3.44 -5.93
C GLY A 23 8.38 2.13 -6.34
N GLY A 24 7.41 2.18 -7.25
CA GLY A 24 6.70 1.02 -7.77
C GLY A 24 6.05 0.19 -6.67
N LEU A 25 5.88 -1.10 -6.93
CA LEU A 25 5.21 -2.01 -6.00
C LEU A 25 5.95 -2.15 -4.67
N ARG A 26 7.30 -2.12 -4.70
CA ARG A 26 8.13 -2.20 -3.50
C ARG A 26 7.94 -0.97 -2.61
N GLY A 27 7.95 0.23 -3.18
CA GLY A 27 7.75 1.47 -2.42
C GLY A 27 6.37 1.54 -1.78
N LEU A 28 5.32 1.10 -2.48
CA LEU A 28 3.97 1.01 -1.91
C LEU A 28 3.91 0.04 -0.71
N LEU A 29 4.57 -1.12 -0.82
CA LEU A 29 4.65 -2.08 0.28
C LEU A 29 5.43 -1.52 1.48
N GLU A 30 6.57 -0.86 1.25
CA GLU A 30 7.36 -0.24 2.31
C GLU A 30 6.57 0.87 3.02
N GLY A 31 5.83 1.69 2.27
CA GLY A 31 4.90 2.66 2.83
C GLY A 31 3.82 2.00 3.69
N TRP A 32 3.24 0.89 3.23
CA TRP A 32 2.24 0.17 4.01
C TRP A 32 2.79 -0.41 5.31
N GLU A 33 3.97 -1.01 5.28
CA GLU A 33 4.63 -1.54 6.49
C GLU A 33 4.90 -0.43 7.52
N GLU A 34 5.23 0.77 7.05
CA GLU A 34 5.46 1.95 7.89
C GLU A 34 4.16 2.47 8.54
N VAL A 35 3.04 2.46 7.81
CA VAL A 35 1.72 2.77 8.38
C VAL A 35 1.38 1.79 9.50
N VAL A 36 1.54 0.49 9.26
CA VAL A 36 1.25 -0.55 10.26
C VAL A 36 2.11 -0.38 11.50
N ARG A 37 3.39 -0.04 11.33
CA ARG A 37 4.30 0.31 12.44
C ARG A 37 3.79 1.51 13.23
N SER A 38 3.43 2.58 12.54
CA SER A 38 2.92 3.83 13.14
C SER A 38 1.63 3.60 13.93
N VAL A 39 0.71 2.77 13.41
CA VAL A 39 -0.50 2.37 14.15
C VAL A 39 -0.15 1.59 15.43
N GLY A 40 0.84 0.69 15.35
CA GLY A 40 1.28 -0.10 16.50
C GLY A 40 1.95 0.73 17.61
N GLU A 41 2.52 1.87 17.26
CA GLU A 41 3.18 2.81 18.19
C GLU A 41 2.22 3.86 18.78
N GLY A 42 0.95 3.86 18.35
CA GLY A 42 -0.01 4.88 18.71
C GLY A 42 -0.02 6.02 17.70
N TYR A 43 -0.72 5.79 16.59
CA TYR A 43 -0.81 6.70 15.44
C TYR A 43 -1.00 8.16 15.86
N SER A 44 -0.05 9.01 15.48
CA SER A 44 0.08 10.38 16.00
C SER A 44 -0.53 11.46 15.09
N LEU A 45 -0.96 11.08 13.89
CA LEU A 45 -1.53 11.99 12.89
C LEU A 45 -3.07 12.03 12.97
N GLY A 46 -3.67 12.86 12.13
CA GLY A 46 -5.11 13.07 12.10
C GLY A 46 -5.89 11.97 11.37
N LEU A 47 -7.22 12.09 11.40
CA LEU A 47 -8.10 11.17 10.67
C LEU A 47 -7.87 11.23 9.16
N ASP A 48 -7.68 12.42 8.59
CA ASP A 48 -7.44 12.60 7.16
C ASP A 48 -6.15 11.92 6.71
N ASP A 49 -5.10 11.99 7.54
CA ASP A 49 -3.84 11.28 7.30
C ASP A 49 -4.05 9.76 7.31
N TYR A 50 -4.82 9.25 8.29
CA TYR A 50 -5.16 7.84 8.34
C TYR A 50 -5.99 7.38 7.13
N LEU A 51 -6.90 8.22 6.64
CA LEU A 51 -7.66 7.93 5.41
C LEU A 51 -6.75 7.88 4.18
N ASN A 52 -5.79 8.80 4.06
CA ASN A 52 -4.79 8.78 2.99
C ASN A 52 -3.94 7.49 3.03
N ASP A 53 -3.60 7.00 4.23
CA ASP A 53 -2.90 5.73 4.39
C ASP A 53 -3.74 4.52 3.93
N MET A 54 -5.05 4.55 4.18
CA MET A 54 -5.98 3.53 3.68
C MET A 54 -6.10 3.58 2.16
N ASP A 55 -6.12 4.78 1.56
CA ASP A 55 -6.04 4.95 0.11
C ASP A 55 -4.72 4.41 -0.45
N GLY A 56 -3.62 4.60 0.27
CA GLY A 56 -2.32 3.98 -0.04
C GLY A 56 -2.38 2.45 -0.04
N ARG A 57 -3.07 1.85 0.94
CA ARG A 57 -3.31 0.40 0.96
C ARG A 57 -4.19 -0.08 -0.19
N GLN A 58 -5.21 0.69 -0.56
CA GLN A 58 -6.05 0.39 -1.73
C GLN A 58 -5.21 0.45 -3.02
N LEU A 59 -4.37 1.48 -3.17
CA LEU A 59 -3.47 1.63 -4.31
C LEU A 59 -2.48 0.46 -4.43
N LEU A 60 -1.97 -0.05 -3.30
CA LEU A 60 -1.14 -1.25 -3.26
C LEU A 60 -1.89 -2.50 -3.75
N GLU A 61 -3.17 -2.67 -3.40
CA GLU A 61 -4.00 -3.78 -3.91
C GLU A 61 -4.15 -3.70 -5.43
N GLU A 62 -4.47 -2.53 -5.95
CA GLU A 62 -4.65 -2.30 -7.38
C GLU A 62 -3.33 -2.53 -8.14
N ALA A 63 -2.21 -2.03 -7.60
CA ALA A 63 -0.89 -2.27 -8.17
C ALA A 63 -0.50 -3.77 -8.18
N LEU A 64 -0.88 -4.54 -7.15
CA LEU A 64 -0.66 -5.99 -7.11
C LEU A 64 -1.43 -6.74 -8.21
N ALA A 65 -2.57 -6.21 -8.66
CA ALA A 65 -3.35 -6.80 -9.75
C ALA A 65 -2.67 -6.62 -11.11
N GLU A 66 -1.95 -5.52 -11.30
CA GLU A 66 -1.19 -5.21 -12.53
C GLU A 66 0.22 -5.82 -12.54
N ALA A 67 0.76 -6.17 -11.36
CA ALA A 67 2.12 -6.65 -11.21
C ALA A 67 2.38 -8.00 -11.93
N PRO A 68 3.53 -8.15 -12.62
CA PRO A 68 3.97 -9.42 -13.18
C PRO A 68 3.99 -10.53 -12.11
N GLY A 69 3.65 -11.76 -12.50
CA GLY A 69 3.45 -12.87 -11.56
C GLY A 69 4.63 -13.14 -10.62
N GLN A 70 5.87 -12.94 -11.07
CA GLN A 70 7.05 -13.10 -10.22
C GLN A 70 7.21 -11.96 -9.20
N GLU A 71 7.04 -10.71 -9.64
CA GLU A 71 7.10 -9.54 -8.77
C GLU A 71 6.00 -9.60 -7.70
N ARG A 72 4.77 -9.90 -8.12
CA ARG A 72 3.63 -10.11 -7.22
C ARG A 72 3.93 -11.17 -6.16
N LYS A 73 4.47 -12.33 -6.56
CA LYS A 73 4.83 -13.41 -5.62
C LYS A 73 5.86 -12.95 -4.57
N ASN A 74 6.82 -12.12 -4.98
CA ASN A 74 7.87 -11.63 -4.09
C ASN A 74 7.33 -10.70 -2.98
N VAL A 75 6.28 -9.94 -3.26
CA VAL A 75 5.70 -8.97 -2.30
C VAL A 75 4.50 -9.51 -1.52
N LEU A 76 3.72 -10.44 -2.09
CA LEU A 76 2.42 -10.86 -1.54
C LEU A 76 2.51 -11.41 -0.10
N GLY A 77 3.61 -12.11 0.22
CA GLY A 77 3.84 -12.60 1.58
C GLY A 77 3.97 -11.48 2.61
N ARG A 78 4.69 -10.40 2.26
CA ARG A 78 4.88 -9.22 3.11
C ARG A 78 3.58 -8.42 3.26
N VAL A 79 2.84 -8.23 2.15
CA VAL A 79 1.52 -7.57 2.17
C VAL A 79 0.58 -8.27 3.16
N ARG A 80 0.44 -9.60 3.02
CA ARG A 80 -0.42 -10.40 3.92
C ARG A 80 0.02 -10.32 5.38
N LYS A 81 1.33 -10.26 5.64
CA LYS A 81 1.87 -10.11 7.00
C LYS A 81 1.51 -8.74 7.58
N ALA A 82 1.67 -7.66 6.80
CA ALA A 82 1.31 -6.30 7.21
C ALA A 82 -0.20 -6.17 7.47
N ASP A 83 -1.05 -6.71 6.58
CA ASP A 83 -2.51 -6.71 6.75
C ASP A 83 -2.94 -7.45 8.01
N ALA A 84 -2.34 -8.62 8.27
CA ALA A 84 -2.62 -9.41 9.46
C ALA A 84 -2.18 -8.69 10.75
N ALA A 85 -1.05 -7.95 10.70
CA ALA A 85 -0.59 -7.14 11.82
C ALA A 85 -1.56 -5.97 12.08
N LEU A 86 -1.96 -5.22 11.06
CA LEU A 86 -2.93 -4.13 11.23
C LEU A 86 -4.24 -4.62 11.85
N ARG A 87 -4.79 -5.73 11.35
CA ARG A 87 -6.03 -6.32 11.88
C ARG A 87 -5.97 -6.67 13.37
N ARG A 88 -4.78 -6.91 13.92
CA ARG A 88 -4.60 -7.15 15.37
C ARG A 88 -4.51 -5.86 16.18
N LEU A 89 -4.15 -4.75 15.54
CA LEU A 89 -3.99 -3.44 16.17
C LEU A 89 -5.30 -2.65 16.19
N VAL A 90 -6.16 -2.83 15.19
CA VAL A 90 -7.42 -2.10 15.06
C VAL A 90 -8.61 -2.92 15.53
N ARG A 91 -9.70 -2.24 15.88
CA ARG A 91 -11.00 -2.86 16.14
C ARG A 91 -12.06 -2.20 15.25
N PRO A 92 -13.02 -2.96 14.70
CA PRO A 92 -14.11 -2.37 13.95
C PRO A 92 -14.86 -1.33 14.78
N SER A 93 -15.10 -0.16 14.20
CA SER A 93 -16.06 0.79 14.76
C SER A 93 -17.46 0.27 14.47
N GLY A 94 -18.33 0.20 15.48
CA GLY A 94 -19.74 -0.21 15.33
C GLY A 94 -20.62 0.82 14.62
N ARG A 95 -20.03 1.93 14.16
CA ARG A 95 -20.67 3.00 13.40
C ARG A 95 -19.68 3.56 12.39
N CYS A 96 -20.17 3.98 11.22
CA CYS A 96 -19.38 4.78 10.31
C CYS A 96 -19.06 6.13 10.97
N LEU A 97 -17.86 6.64 10.68
CA LEU A 97 -17.48 8.01 10.99
C LEU A 97 -18.15 8.97 10.00
#